data_AF-A0A7I8VQZ9-F1
#
_entry.id   AF-A0A7I8VQZ9-F1
#
_cell.length_a   1.000
_cell.length_b   1.000
_cell.length_c   1.000
_cell.angle_alpha   90.00
_cell.angle_beta   90.00
_cell.angle_gamma   90.00
#
_symmetry.space_group_name_H-M   'P 1'
#
loop_
_entity.id
_entity.type
_entity.pdbx_description
1 polymer ?
#
loop_
_entity_poly.entity_id
_entity_poly.type
_entity_poly.pdbx_seq_one_letter_code
_entity_poly.pdbx_strand_id
1 'polypeptide(L)'
;MSWVRTYNPSVRVGNWNEDIALEENTIKDFLERRERGELLIQKSSKFRETLLEPITTSTSRDGKVHFGDLVQLGCEEPKSVLSLNGNDVYGSRNVESSQRNVFCIVSCDGTANGEPLNYGQDFMLRTAHSCLFLESDRQTFARAAKKSRHNLVQLVERPSKLTRWRAIFFNPKFRLESTGFPVQANEKCLIQHCMTNVNLNLESEHLLSTPFGKEYEVAGHSCYDSHKAELGTNHWRFEMDIPGGPEKLSSS
;
A
#
# COMPACT_ATOMS: atom_id res chain seq x y z
N MET A 1 -8.59 50.18 27.29
CA MET A 1 -7.74 49.00 27.49
C MET A 1 -6.29 49.42 27.26
N SER A 2 -5.48 49.45 28.31
CA SER A 2 -4.07 49.87 28.24
C SER A 2 -3.25 48.82 27.50
N TRP A 3 -2.59 49.21 26.41
CA TRP A 3 -1.68 48.36 25.65
C TRP A 3 -0.41 48.12 26.49
N VAL A 4 -0.26 46.91 27.04
CA VAL A 4 0.94 46.50 27.75
C VAL A 4 1.95 46.02 26.71
N ARG A 5 3.15 46.62 26.71
CA ARG A 5 4.25 46.17 25.86
C ARG A 5 4.73 44.81 26.36
N THR A 6 4.70 43.79 25.49
CA THR A 6 5.32 42.48 25.72
C THR A 6 6.82 42.57 25.46
N TYR A 7 7.61 42.06 26.39
CA TYR A 7 9.07 42.04 26.32
C TYR A 7 9.57 40.59 26.23
N ASN A 8 10.77 40.38 25.69
CA ASN A 8 11.42 39.07 25.73
C ASN A 8 11.66 38.66 27.19
N PRO A 9 11.49 37.38 27.60
CA PRO A 9 11.75 36.92 28.97
C PRO A 9 13.15 37.25 29.51
N SER A 10 14.13 37.45 28.62
CA SER A 10 15.48 37.92 28.94
C SER A 10 15.50 39.34 29.54
N VAL A 11 14.47 40.14 29.26
CA VAL A 11 14.23 41.46 29.82
C VAL A 11 13.31 41.28 31.02
N ARG A 12 13.85 41.49 32.23
CA ARG A 12 13.20 41.18 33.51
C ARG A 12 12.03 42.11 33.87
N VAL A 13 11.01 42.15 33.02
CA VAL A 13 9.83 43.00 33.13
C VAL A 13 8.58 42.13 33.04
N GLY A 14 7.62 42.36 33.92
CA GLY A 14 6.38 41.57 33.97
C GLY A 14 6.62 40.15 34.47
N ASN A 15 6.06 39.15 33.78
CA ASN A 15 6.06 37.75 34.19
C ASN A 15 7.32 36.94 33.79
N TRP A 16 8.41 37.65 33.52
CA TRP A 16 9.64 37.09 32.95
C TRP A 16 10.18 35.84 33.66
N ASN A 17 10.04 35.74 34.99
CA ASN A 17 10.56 34.61 35.75
C ASN A 17 9.70 33.35 35.58
N GLU A 18 8.38 33.49 35.50
CA GLU A 18 7.50 32.37 35.19
C GLU A 18 7.68 31.92 33.74
N ASP A 19 7.88 32.87 32.81
CA ASP A 19 8.14 32.57 31.40
C ASP A 19 9.44 31.76 31.21
N ILE A 20 10.54 32.17 31.87
CA ILE A 20 11.81 31.41 31.87
C ILE A 20 11.63 30.03 32.50
N ALA A 21 10.97 29.94 33.66
CA ALA A 21 10.75 28.66 34.32
C ALA A 21 9.87 27.71 33.49
N LEU A 22 8.88 28.24 32.76
CA LEU A 22 8.06 27.48 31.83
C LEU A 22 8.90 26.97 30.66
N GLU A 23 9.73 27.81 30.06
CA GLU A 23 10.67 27.41 29.00
C GLU A 23 11.61 26.29 29.48
N GLU A 24 12.23 26.44 30.65
CA GLU A 24 13.10 25.41 31.24
C GLU A 24 12.36 24.08 31.46
N ASN A 25 11.14 24.12 32.00
CA ASN A 25 10.32 22.93 32.19
C ASN A 25 9.93 22.29 30.86
N THR A 26 9.61 23.07 29.82
CA THR A 26 9.31 22.54 28.49
C THR A 26 10.52 21.87 27.85
N ILE A 27 11.71 22.44 28.02
CA ILE A 27 12.97 21.85 27.55
C ILE A 27 13.28 20.57 28.32
N LYS A 28 13.07 20.57 29.64
CA LYS A 28 13.28 19.37 30.47
C LYS A 28 12.34 18.23 30.08
N ASP A 29 11.04 18.47 29.94
CA ASP A 29 10.08 17.46 29.44
C ASP A 29 10.50 16.94 28.06
N PHE A 30 10.90 17.85 27.17
CA PHE A 30 11.38 17.47 25.84
C PHE A 30 12.62 16.56 25.91
N LEU A 31 13.62 16.91 26.72
CA LEU A 31 14.85 16.12 26.89
C LEU A 31 14.57 14.74 27.50
N GLU A 32 13.73 14.68 28.54
CA GLU A 32 13.32 13.43 29.17
C GLU A 32 12.57 12.53 28.18
N ARG A 33 11.64 13.09 27.39
CA ARG A 33 10.91 12.35 26.35
C ARG A 33 11.83 11.93 25.19
N ARG A 34 12.85 12.71 24.87
CA ARG A 34 13.88 12.37 23.87
C ARG A 34 14.71 11.19 24.32
N GLU A 35 15.14 11.17 25.59
CA GLU A 35 15.89 10.05 26.18
C GLU A 35 15.08 8.77 26.23
N ARG A 36 13.77 8.87 26.56
CA ARG A 36 12.85 7.72 26.51
C ARG A 36 12.45 7.29 25.09
N GLY A 37 12.80 8.05 24.05
CA GLY A 37 12.40 7.73 22.67
C GLY A 37 10.91 7.96 22.38
N GLU A 38 10.25 8.81 23.18
CA GLU A 38 8.80 9.04 23.13
C GLU A 38 8.40 10.19 22.20
N LEU A 39 9.38 10.92 21.66
CA LEU A 39 9.09 11.98 20.70
C LEU A 39 8.44 11.39 19.45
N LEU A 40 7.44 12.09 18.91
CA LEU A 40 6.73 11.67 17.71
C LEU A 40 7.68 11.46 16.52
N ILE A 41 8.71 12.31 16.38
CA ILE A 41 9.73 12.18 15.34
C ILE A 41 10.57 10.89 15.49
N GLN A 42 10.88 10.48 16.72
CA GLN A 42 11.63 9.24 16.97
C GLN A 42 10.77 8.02 16.69
N LYS A 43 9.51 8.03 17.15
CA LYS A 43 8.54 6.96 16.89
C LYS A 43 8.24 6.82 15.40
N SER A 44 8.05 7.93 14.69
CA SER A 44 7.77 7.92 13.25
C SER A 44 8.98 7.47 12.43
N SER A 45 10.21 7.88 12.79
CA SER A 45 11.43 7.39 12.15
C SER A 45 11.59 5.89 12.32
N LYS A 46 11.47 5.38 13.56
CA LYS A 46 11.56 3.93 13.84
C LYS A 46 10.51 3.12 13.07
N PHE A 47 9.27 3.60 13.04
CA PHE A 47 8.20 2.95 12.30
C PHE A 47 8.49 2.92 10.78
N ARG A 48 8.97 4.05 10.24
CA ARG A 48 9.38 4.16 8.84
C ARG A 48 10.54 3.21 8.52
N GLU A 49 11.56 3.13 9.36
CA GLU A 49 12.70 2.23 9.20
C GLU A 49 12.28 0.77 9.21
N THR A 50 11.40 0.38 10.15
CA THR A 50 10.85 -0.98 10.23
C THR A 50 10.09 -1.37 8.95
N LEU A 51 9.29 -0.45 8.41
CA LEU A 51 8.54 -0.72 7.18
C LEU A 51 9.42 -0.79 5.93
N LEU A 52 10.54 -0.06 5.91
CA LEU A 52 11.51 -0.05 4.82
C LEU A 52 12.56 -1.16 4.94
N GLU A 53 12.52 -1.98 5.99
CA GLU A 53 13.42 -3.11 6.13
C GLU A 53 13.26 -4.04 4.91
N PRO A 54 14.37 -4.37 4.21
CA PRO A 54 14.33 -5.20 3.02
C PRO A 54 13.75 -6.58 3.33
N ILE A 55 12.94 -7.09 2.40
CA ILE A 55 12.42 -8.46 2.47
C ILE A 55 12.61 -9.15 1.12
N THR A 56 13.05 -10.40 1.16
CA THR A 56 13.21 -11.21 -0.05
C THR A 56 11.85 -11.72 -0.51
N THR A 57 11.50 -11.45 -1.77
CA THR A 57 10.32 -12.05 -2.42
C THR A 57 10.57 -13.51 -2.78
N SER A 58 9.50 -14.28 -2.94
CA SER A 58 9.59 -15.65 -3.46
C SER A 58 10.18 -15.68 -4.87
N THR A 59 10.92 -16.76 -5.16
CA THR A 59 11.43 -17.05 -6.50
C THR A 59 10.50 -18.03 -7.21
N SER A 60 9.93 -17.63 -8.35
CA SER A 60 9.13 -18.52 -9.19
C SER A 60 10.05 -19.32 -10.12
N ARG A 61 10.00 -20.66 -10.00
CA ARG A 61 10.88 -21.58 -10.77
C ARG A 61 10.29 -21.98 -12.12
N ASP A 62 8.98 -21.94 -12.26
CA ASP A 62 8.25 -22.36 -13.45
C ASP A 62 7.54 -21.18 -14.16
N GLY A 63 7.78 -19.96 -13.69
CA GLY A 63 7.20 -18.73 -14.22
C GLY A 63 5.76 -18.46 -13.79
N LYS A 64 5.22 -19.20 -12.81
CA LYS A 64 3.85 -19.04 -12.31
C LYS A 64 3.81 -18.52 -10.88
N VAL A 65 2.65 -17.97 -10.52
CA VAL A 65 2.33 -17.52 -9.16
C VAL A 65 1.65 -18.66 -8.41
N HIS A 66 2.10 -18.96 -7.19
CA HIS A 66 1.53 -20.01 -6.33
C HIS A 66 0.97 -19.44 -5.04
N PHE A 67 0.06 -20.20 -4.42
CA PHE A 67 -0.38 -19.91 -3.06
C PHE A 67 0.79 -20.04 -2.07
N GLY A 68 0.90 -19.09 -1.15
CA GLY A 68 2.02 -18.97 -0.21
C GLY A 68 3.16 -18.08 -0.71
N ASP A 69 3.19 -17.69 -1.98
CA ASP A 69 4.26 -16.86 -2.52
C ASP A 69 4.24 -15.43 -1.95
N LEU A 70 5.43 -14.91 -1.69
CA LEU A 70 5.69 -13.51 -1.32
C LEU A 70 6.00 -12.70 -2.58
N VAL A 71 5.12 -11.78 -2.94
CA VAL A 71 5.15 -11.05 -4.20
C VAL A 71 4.97 -9.54 -3.97
N GLN A 72 5.47 -8.72 -4.90
CA GLN A 72 5.07 -7.32 -4.99
C GLN A 72 3.98 -7.18 -6.07
N LEU A 73 3.05 -6.24 -5.88
CA LEU A 73 2.09 -5.87 -6.93
C LEU A 73 2.59 -4.62 -7.64
N GLY A 74 3.13 -4.81 -8.85
CA GLY A 74 3.65 -3.73 -9.69
C GLY A 74 2.60 -3.21 -10.66
N CYS A 75 2.60 -1.90 -10.89
CA CYS A 75 1.86 -1.22 -11.95
C CYS A 75 2.86 -0.46 -12.83
N GLU A 76 2.64 -0.45 -14.14
CA GLU A 76 3.58 0.15 -15.11
C GLU A 76 3.27 1.63 -15.41
N GLU A 77 1.99 2.02 -15.29
CA GLU A 77 1.49 3.32 -15.75
C GLU A 77 0.69 4.02 -14.64
N PRO A 78 1.34 4.85 -13.80
CA PRO A 78 2.79 5.07 -13.69
C PRO A 78 3.51 3.94 -12.94
N LYS A 79 4.81 3.76 -13.23
CA LYS A 79 5.68 2.77 -12.58
C LYS A 79 5.64 2.91 -11.06
N SER A 80 4.98 1.98 -10.40
CA SER A 80 4.72 2.02 -8.96
C SER A 80 4.43 0.62 -8.43
N VAL A 81 4.58 0.42 -7.11
CA VAL A 81 4.21 -0.80 -6.41
C VAL A 81 3.20 -0.52 -5.31
N LEU A 82 2.27 -1.45 -5.09
CA LEU A 82 1.33 -1.37 -3.99
C LEU A 82 2.09 -1.40 -2.66
N SER A 83 1.89 -0.38 -1.84
CA SER A 83 2.61 -0.18 -0.59
C SER A 83 1.67 0.25 0.54
N LEU A 84 1.88 -0.26 1.75
CA LEU A 84 1.06 0.07 2.91
C LEU A 84 1.57 1.27 3.72
N ASN A 85 0.69 1.98 4.40
CA ASN A 85 1.05 2.97 5.43
C ASN A 85 -0.01 2.94 6.53
N GLY A 86 0.30 2.27 7.63
CA GLY A 86 -0.70 1.88 8.61
C GLY A 86 -1.71 0.92 7.98
N ASN A 87 -3.00 1.28 8.01
CA ASN A 87 -4.07 0.50 7.39
C ASN A 87 -4.42 0.98 5.97
N ASP A 88 -3.85 2.08 5.51
CA ASP A 88 -4.10 2.60 4.17
C ASP A 88 -3.12 1.98 3.17
N VAL A 89 -3.52 1.91 1.89
CA VAL A 89 -2.66 1.46 0.78
C VAL A 89 -2.48 2.54 -0.28
N TYR A 90 -1.32 2.53 -0.91
CA TYR A 90 -0.87 3.54 -1.86
C TYR A 90 -0.04 2.91 -2.97
N GLY A 91 0.08 3.62 -4.09
CA GLY A 91 1.06 3.31 -5.13
C GLY A 91 2.34 4.09 -4.90
N SER A 92 3.41 3.39 -4.51
CA SER A 92 4.71 4.01 -4.27
C SER A 92 5.62 3.88 -5.48
N ARG A 93 6.38 4.92 -5.77
CA ARG A 93 7.46 4.84 -6.76
C ARG A 93 8.71 4.13 -6.23
N ASN A 94 8.80 3.91 -4.92
CA ASN A 94 9.87 3.09 -4.36
C ASN A 94 9.54 1.61 -4.57
N VAL A 95 10.19 1.02 -5.57
CA VAL A 95 9.97 -0.37 -6.01
C VAL A 95 10.81 -1.39 -5.24
N GLU A 96 11.73 -0.95 -4.38
CA GLU A 96 12.56 -1.85 -3.57
C GLU A 96 11.70 -2.72 -2.64
N SER A 97 11.95 -4.03 -2.64
CA SER A 97 11.20 -4.98 -1.82
C SER A 97 11.42 -4.71 -0.33
N SER A 98 10.35 -4.46 0.40
CA SER A 98 10.37 -4.17 1.84
C SER A 98 9.13 -4.73 2.54
N GLN A 99 9.14 -4.73 3.87
CA GLN A 99 7.98 -5.12 4.69
C GLN A 99 6.68 -4.37 4.29
N ARG A 100 6.84 -3.20 3.67
CA ARG A 100 5.77 -2.31 3.22
C ARG A 100 5.03 -2.74 1.95
N ASN A 101 5.69 -3.45 1.04
CA ASN A 101 5.16 -3.65 -0.33
C ASN A 101 5.14 -5.11 -0.78
N VAL A 102 5.45 -6.04 0.14
CA VAL A 102 5.39 -7.48 -0.11
C VAL A 102 4.15 -8.12 0.52
N PHE A 103 3.44 -8.87 -0.31
CA PHE A 103 2.19 -9.55 0.01
C PHE A 103 2.33 -11.05 -0.21
N CYS A 104 1.71 -11.84 0.67
CA CYS A 104 1.53 -13.26 0.55
C CYS A 104 0.21 -13.56 -0.18
N ILE A 105 0.25 -14.44 -1.17
CA ILE A 105 -0.93 -14.95 -1.86
C ILE A 105 -1.58 -16.04 -1.01
N VAL A 106 -2.81 -15.80 -0.52
CA VAL A 106 -3.51 -16.72 0.40
C VAL A 106 -4.75 -17.30 -0.27
N SER A 107 -4.92 -18.62 -0.16
CA SER A 107 -6.11 -19.31 -0.69
C SER A 107 -7.39 -18.96 0.09
N CYS A 108 -8.52 -18.86 -0.62
CA CYS A 108 -9.85 -18.72 -0.03
C CYS A 108 -10.61 -20.04 0.14
N ASP A 109 -10.19 -21.09 -0.56
CA ASP A 109 -10.93 -22.34 -0.79
C ASP A 109 -10.25 -23.57 -0.17
N GLY A 110 -9.09 -23.39 0.49
CA GLY A 110 -8.32 -24.47 1.10
C GLY A 110 -7.29 -25.10 0.16
N THR A 111 -7.10 -24.54 -1.03
CA THR A 111 -5.97 -24.89 -1.91
C THR A 111 -4.64 -24.78 -1.14
N ALA A 112 -3.79 -25.80 -1.25
CA ALA A 112 -2.54 -25.89 -0.51
C ALA A 112 -1.51 -24.87 -1.01
N ASN A 113 -0.61 -24.44 -0.11
CA ASN A 113 0.53 -23.62 -0.51
C ASN A 113 1.43 -24.42 -1.47
N GLY A 114 1.93 -23.74 -2.51
CA GLY A 114 2.71 -24.33 -3.59
C GLY A 114 1.88 -24.76 -4.81
N GLU A 115 0.55 -24.77 -4.72
CA GLU A 115 -0.32 -24.96 -5.89
C GLU A 115 -0.49 -23.64 -6.66
N PRO A 116 -0.62 -23.68 -8.01
CA PRO A 116 -0.69 -22.48 -8.82
C PRO A 116 -2.00 -21.72 -8.58
N LEU A 117 -1.91 -20.39 -8.50
CA LEU A 117 -3.07 -19.50 -8.56
C LEU A 117 -3.57 -19.47 -10.01
N ASN A 118 -4.83 -19.81 -10.24
CA ASN A 118 -5.42 -19.79 -11.58
C ASN A 118 -6.24 -18.51 -11.85
N TYR A 119 -6.30 -18.08 -13.11
CA TYR A 119 -7.16 -16.98 -13.52
C TYR A 119 -8.63 -17.28 -13.19
N GLY A 120 -9.29 -16.30 -12.58
CA GLY A 120 -10.66 -16.42 -12.09
C GLY A 120 -10.81 -17.11 -10.73
N GLN A 121 -9.73 -17.61 -10.13
CA GLN A 121 -9.76 -18.20 -8.78
C GLN A 121 -9.70 -17.12 -7.69
N ASP A 122 -10.52 -17.28 -6.65
CA ASP A 122 -10.56 -16.38 -5.50
C ASP A 122 -9.32 -16.55 -4.62
N PHE A 123 -8.63 -15.44 -4.35
CA PHE A 123 -7.50 -15.39 -3.42
C PHE A 123 -7.57 -14.13 -2.54
N MET A 124 -6.71 -14.06 -1.54
CA MET A 124 -6.53 -12.87 -0.69
C MET A 124 -5.08 -12.42 -0.74
N LEU A 125 -4.89 -11.11 -0.63
CA LEU A 125 -3.57 -10.48 -0.48
C LEU A 125 -3.36 -10.19 0.99
N ARG A 126 -2.36 -10.83 1.60
CA ARG A 126 -2.01 -10.63 3.01
C ARG A 126 -0.64 -10.01 3.13
N THR A 127 -0.49 -8.92 3.87
CA THR A 127 0.84 -8.30 4.12
C THR A 127 1.77 -9.29 4.82
N ALA A 128 3.03 -9.37 4.40
CA ALA A 128 4.00 -10.31 4.97
C ALA A 128 4.27 -10.06 6.47
N HIS A 129 4.41 -8.79 6.87
CA HIS A 129 4.78 -8.41 8.23
C HIS A 129 3.60 -8.43 9.22
N SER A 130 2.57 -7.62 8.95
CA SER A 130 1.47 -7.35 9.90
C SER A 130 0.28 -8.29 9.74
N CYS A 131 0.35 -9.27 8.84
CA CYS A 131 -0.71 -10.25 8.57
C CYS A 131 -2.10 -9.64 8.28
N LEU A 132 -2.16 -8.39 7.79
CA LEU A 132 -3.40 -7.72 7.39
C LEU A 132 -3.79 -8.11 5.96
N PHE A 133 -5.08 -8.09 5.67
CA PHE A 133 -5.66 -8.45 4.37
C PHE A 133 -6.13 -7.22 3.61
N LEU A 134 -5.92 -7.21 2.28
CA LEU A 134 -6.42 -6.16 1.40
C LEU A 134 -7.95 -6.28 1.26
N GLU A 135 -8.68 -5.26 1.70
CA GLU A 135 -10.13 -5.14 1.66
C GLU A 135 -10.56 -4.04 0.68
N SER A 136 -11.69 -4.25 0.00
CA SER A 136 -12.43 -3.15 -0.63
C SER A 136 -13.94 -3.30 -0.40
N ASP A 137 -14.67 -2.20 -0.44
CA ASP A 137 -16.13 -2.19 -0.32
C ASP A 137 -16.75 -1.13 -1.22
N ARG A 138 -18.06 -1.24 -1.48
CA ARG A 138 -18.82 -0.24 -2.22
C ARG A 138 -18.70 1.11 -1.51
N GLN A 139 -18.39 2.14 -2.29
CA GLN A 139 -18.31 3.50 -1.78
C GLN A 139 -19.64 3.92 -1.12
N THR A 140 -19.52 4.58 0.02
CA THR A 140 -20.61 5.26 0.70
C THR A 140 -20.18 6.68 1.00
N PHE A 141 -21.09 7.53 1.47
CA PHE A 141 -20.74 8.89 1.86
C PHE A 141 -19.63 8.92 2.93
N ALA A 142 -19.67 7.98 3.87
CA ALA A 142 -18.70 7.86 4.96
C ALA A 142 -17.45 7.06 4.58
N ARG A 143 -17.54 6.08 3.67
CA ARG A 143 -16.43 5.19 3.29
C ARG A 143 -16.17 5.29 1.79
N ALA A 144 -15.14 6.05 1.42
CA ALA A 144 -14.66 6.21 0.06
C ALA A 144 -13.18 6.60 0.08
N ALA A 145 -12.50 6.44 -1.06
CA ALA A 145 -11.14 6.94 -1.26
C ALA A 145 -11.06 8.45 -0.94
N LYS A 146 -9.91 8.90 -0.42
CA LYS A 146 -9.74 10.24 0.16
C LYS A 146 -9.88 11.34 -0.89
N LYS A 147 -9.37 11.13 -2.11
CA LYS A 147 -9.42 12.09 -3.21
C LYS A 147 -10.42 11.71 -4.29
N SER A 148 -10.26 10.54 -4.91
CA SER A 148 -11.08 10.10 -6.04
C SER A 148 -12.54 9.80 -5.65
N ARG A 149 -12.79 9.56 -4.36
CA ARG A 149 -14.10 9.12 -3.82
C ARG A 149 -14.61 7.80 -4.41
N HIS A 150 -13.76 7.03 -5.07
CA HIS A 150 -14.03 5.65 -5.50
C HIS A 150 -14.08 4.68 -4.32
N ASN A 151 -14.29 3.39 -4.59
CA ASN A 151 -14.29 2.35 -3.56
C ASN A 151 -12.98 2.39 -2.79
N LEU A 152 -13.08 2.53 -1.47
CA LEU A 152 -11.92 2.52 -0.59
C LEU A 152 -11.22 1.15 -0.67
N VAL A 153 -9.89 1.18 -0.73
CA VAL A 153 -9.06 -0.01 -0.56
C VAL A 153 -8.22 0.21 0.69
N GLN A 154 -8.22 -0.74 1.61
CA GLN A 154 -7.56 -0.64 2.91
C GLN A 154 -7.10 -2.01 3.40
N LEU A 155 -6.37 -2.04 4.51
CA LEU A 155 -5.92 -3.25 5.18
C LEU A 155 -6.75 -3.52 6.45
N VAL A 156 -7.15 -4.78 6.63
CA VAL A 156 -7.95 -5.23 7.77
C VAL A 156 -7.36 -6.49 8.41
N GLU A 157 -7.58 -6.66 9.71
CA GLU A 157 -7.03 -7.81 10.44
C GLU A 157 -7.78 -9.12 10.16
N ARG A 158 -9.11 -9.06 10.02
CA ARG A 158 -9.95 -10.24 9.86
C ARG A 158 -10.34 -10.46 8.40
N PRO A 159 -10.06 -11.63 7.81
CA PRO A 159 -10.46 -11.94 6.44
C PRO A 159 -11.99 -12.04 6.35
N SER A 160 -12.55 -11.61 5.21
CA SER A 160 -13.99 -11.62 4.96
C SER A 160 -14.29 -11.84 3.47
N LYS A 161 -15.55 -11.70 3.05
CA LYS A 161 -15.89 -11.69 1.61
C LYS A 161 -15.37 -10.44 0.89
N LEU A 162 -15.13 -9.36 1.63
CA LEU A 162 -14.61 -8.08 1.13
C LEU A 162 -13.09 -8.08 0.96
N THR A 163 -12.39 -9.13 1.42
CA THR A 163 -10.94 -9.28 1.25
C THR A 163 -10.58 -10.19 0.08
N ARG A 164 -11.57 -10.62 -0.72
CA ARG A 164 -11.38 -11.58 -1.82
C ARG A 164 -11.18 -10.89 -3.14
N TRP A 165 -10.18 -11.34 -3.88
CA TRP A 165 -9.78 -10.83 -5.18
C TRP A 165 -9.65 -11.98 -6.18
N ARG A 166 -9.72 -11.65 -7.47
CA ARG A 166 -9.44 -12.58 -8.58
C ARG A 166 -8.43 -11.96 -9.53
N ALA A 167 -7.48 -12.76 -9.97
CA ALA A 167 -6.63 -12.40 -11.08
C ALA A 167 -7.43 -12.66 -12.36
N ILE A 168 -7.60 -11.64 -13.18
CA ILE A 168 -8.29 -11.73 -14.47
C ILE A 168 -7.28 -11.41 -15.57
N PHE A 169 -7.35 -12.15 -16.68
CA PHE A 169 -6.46 -11.89 -17.81
C PHE A 169 -6.68 -10.48 -18.37
N PHE A 170 -5.57 -9.76 -18.62
CA PHE A 170 -5.64 -8.33 -18.94
C PHE A 170 -6.45 -8.08 -20.23
N ASN A 171 -6.21 -8.86 -21.29
CA ASN A 171 -6.90 -8.69 -22.56
C ASN A 171 -8.33 -9.25 -22.49
N PRO A 172 -9.37 -8.40 -22.68
CA PRO A 172 -10.77 -8.83 -22.58
C PRO A 172 -11.14 -9.99 -23.52
N LYS A 173 -10.49 -10.09 -24.69
CA LYS A 173 -10.82 -11.09 -25.72
C LYS A 173 -10.41 -12.51 -25.37
N PHE A 174 -9.49 -12.68 -24.43
CA PHE A 174 -8.93 -13.98 -24.05
C PHE A 174 -9.34 -14.43 -22.64
N ARG A 175 -10.26 -13.71 -21.99
CA ARG A 175 -10.66 -14.00 -20.59
C ARG A 175 -11.35 -15.35 -20.44
N LEU A 176 -12.17 -15.73 -21.41
CA LEU A 176 -12.91 -17.00 -21.36
C LEU A 176 -11.95 -18.18 -21.48
N GLU A 177 -11.01 -18.09 -22.42
CA GLU A 177 -10.02 -19.11 -22.74
C GLU A 177 -8.94 -19.24 -21.66
N SER A 178 -8.60 -18.14 -20.98
CA SER A 178 -7.59 -18.14 -19.91
C SER A 178 -8.12 -18.56 -18.55
N THR A 179 -9.44 -18.59 -18.35
CA THR A 179 -10.03 -18.98 -17.06
C THR A 179 -9.63 -20.41 -16.68
N GLY A 180 -9.17 -20.59 -15.44
CA GLY A 180 -8.70 -21.89 -14.95
C GLY A 180 -7.24 -22.22 -15.29
N PHE A 181 -6.56 -21.41 -16.11
CA PHE A 181 -5.13 -21.56 -16.34
C PHE A 181 -4.29 -20.79 -15.30
N PRO A 182 -3.05 -21.21 -15.02
CA PRO A 182 -2.18 -20.54 -14.07
C PRO A 182 -1.85 -19.10 -14.44
N VAL A 183 -1.86 -18.23 -13.43
CA VAL A 183 -1.38 -16.86 -13.52
C VAL A 183 0.13 -16.87 -13.69
N GLN A 184 0.61 -16.19 -14.74
CA GLN A 184 2.03 -16.06 -15.04
C GLN A 184 2.64 -14.93 -14.19
N ALA A 185 3.79 -15.18 -13.59
CA ALA A 185 4.55 -14.17 -12.87
C ALA A 185 5.08 -13.11 -13.85
N ASN A 186 5.18 -11.85 -13.40
CA ASN A 186 5.67 -10.71 -14.19
C ASN A 186 4.86 -10.37 -15.46
N GLU A 187 3.72 -11.03 -15.68
CA GLU A 187 2.80 -10.75 -16.79
C GLU A 187 1.61 -9.90 -16.34
N LYS A 188 1.04 -9.13 -17.28
CA LYS A 188 -0.07 -8.22 -16.99
C LYS A 188 -1.35 -9.00 -16.68
N CYS A 189 -1.99 -8.61 -15.59
CA CYS A 189 -3.33 -9.06 -15.22
C CYS A 189 -4.13 -7.91 -14.60
N LEU A 190 -5.41 -8.14 -14.38
CA LEU A 190 -6.27 -7.29 -13.55
C LEU A 190 -6.46 -7.96 -12.20
N ILE A 191 -6.49 -7.17 -11.14
CA ILE A 191 -6.83 -7.64 -9.79
C ILE A 191 -8.24 -7.16 -9.50
N GLN A 192 -9.23 -8.04 -9.65
CA GLN A 192 -10.64 -7.70 -9.52
C GLN A 192 -11.17 -8.05 -8.13
N HIS A 193 -11.84 -7.10 -7.48
CA HIS A 193 -12.50 -7.37 -6.21
C HIS A 193 -13.76 -8.22 -6.41
N CYS A 194 -13.89 -9.33 -5.68
CA CYS A 194 -14.92 -10.34 -5.94
C CYS A 194 -16.34 -9.81 -5.70
N MET A 195 -16.55 -9.02 -4.64
CA MET A 195 -17.89 -8.60 -4.25
C MET A 195 -18.43 -7.44 -5.10
N THR A 196 -17.55 -6.55 -5.58
CA THR A 196 -17.95 -5.35 -6.33
C THR A 196 -17.71 -5.46 -7.83
N ASN A 197 -16.93 -6.46 -8.28
CA ASN A 197 -16.49 -6.65 -9.66
C ASN A 197 -15.74 -5.45 -10.28
N VAL A 198 -15.23 -4.54 -9.44
CA VAL A 198 -14.34 -3.46 -9.89
C VAL A 198 -12.88 -3.87 -9.73
N ASN A 199 -12.04 -3.33 -10.58
CA ASN A 199 -10.61 -3.61 -10.56
C ASN A 199 -9.88 -2.73 -9.54
N LEU A 200 -8.76 -3.22 -9.04
CA LEU A 200 -7.79 -2.41 -8.34
C LEU A 200 -7.23 -1.36 -9.31
N ASN A 201 -7.22 -0.11 -8.91
CA ASN A 201 -6.80 1.02 -9.72
C ASN A 201 -5.73 1.83 -9.00
N LEU A 202 -4.68 2.15 -9.75
CA LEU A 202 -3.71 3.16 -9.37
C LEU A 202 -4.21 4.53 -9.87
N GLU A 203 -4.64 5.40 -8.96
CA GLU A 203 -5.18 6.72 -9.30
C GLU A 203 -4.03 7.68 -9.69
N SER A 204 -3.63 7.64 -10.96
CA SER A 204 -2.47 8.39 -11.48
C SER A 204 -2.58 9.91 -11.35
N GLU A 205 -3.80 10.44 -11.26
CA GLU A 205 -4.08 11.87 -11.08
C GLU A 205 -4.18 12.29 -9.59
N HIS A 206 -4.26 11.32 -8.66
CA HIS A 206 -4.53 11.57 -7.26
C HIS A 206 -3.30 11.27 -6.37
N LEU A 207 -2.40 12.24 -6.23
CA LEU A 207 -1.24 12.13 -5.35
C LEU A 207 -1.55 12.54 -3.91
N LEU A 208 -1.09 11.77 -2.94
CA LEU A 208 -1.18 12.01 -1.50
C LEU A 208 0.22 12.17 -0.89
N SER A 209 0.36 13.06 0.08
CA SER A 209 1.60 13.21 0.85
C SER A 209 1.57 12.23 2.01
N THR A 210 2.55 11.33 2.06
CA THR A 210 2.73 10.35 3.14
C THR A 210 4.11 10.54 3.77
N PRO A 211 4.40 9.90 4.92
CA PRO A 211 5.76 9.85 5.47
C PRO A 211 6.80 9.22 4.53
N PHE A 212 6.36 8.59 3.43
CA PHE A 212 7.20 7.95 2.42
C PHE A 212 7.42 8.81 1.17
N GLY A 213 6.77 9.98 1.09
CA GLY A 213 6.89 10.91 -0.03
C GLY A 213 5.53 11.19 -0.69
N LYS A 214 5.55 11.54 -1.98
CA LYS A 214 4.32 11.68 -2.77
C LYS A 214 3.98 10.33 -3.39
N GLU A 215 2.82 9.80 -3.05
CA GLU A 215 2.37 8.48 -3.46
C GLU A 215 0.99 8.57 -4.08
N TYR A 216 0.69 7.65 -4.99
CA TYR A 216 -0.60 7.60 -5.66
C TYR A 216 -1.66 6.99 -4.76
N GLU A 217 -2.87 7.53 -4.80
CA GLU A 217 -4.02 6.87 -4.21
C GLU A 217 -4.28 5.55 -4.93
N VAL A 218 -4.69 4.53 -4.18
CA VAL A 218 -5.15 3.24 -4.71
C VAL A 218 -6.60 3.06 -4.30
N ALA A 219 -7.44 2.71 -5.27
CA ALA A 219 -8.87 2.57 -5.07
C ALA A 219 -9.44 1.42 -5.92
N GLY A 220 -10.68 1.02 -5.64
CA GLY A 220 -11.42 0.10 -6.49
C GLY A 220 -12.19 0.88 -7.56
N HIS A 221 -11.71 0.84 -8.80
CA HIS A 221 -12.34 1.50 -9.95
C HIS A 221 -11.89 0.85 -11.26
N SER A 222 -12.79 0.73 -12.24
CA SER A 222 -12.43 0.20 -13.56
C SER A 222 -12.44 1.34 -14.58
N CYS A 223 -11.25 1.73 -15.04
CA CYS A 223 -11.02 2.74 -16.05
C CYS A 223 -10.97 2.09 -17.43
N TYR A 224 -11.69 2.64 -18.41
CA TYR A 224 -11.76 2.06 -19.76
C TYR A 224 -11.35 3.06 -20.83
N ASP A 225 -10.75 2.56 -21.90
CA ASP A 225 -10.54 3.31 -23.14
C ASP A 225 -11.81 3.38 -24.01
N SER A 226 -11.69 4.01 -25.18
CA SER A 226 -12.78 4.11 -26.16
C SER A 226 -13.24 2.75 -26.72
N HIS A 227 -12.43 1.70 -26.60
CA HIS A 227 -12.72 0.34 -27.04
C HIS A 227 -13.18 -0.57 -25.89
N LYS A 228 -13.46 -0.01 -24.70
CA LYS A 228 -13.86 -0.74 -23.48
C LYS A 228 -12.79 -1.71 -22.95
N ALA A 229 -11.52 -1.49 -23.29
CA ALA A 229 -10.41 -2.18 -22.66
C ALA A 229 -9.95 -1.39 -21.43
N GLU A 230 -9.56 -2.09 -20.36
CA GLU A 230 -9.07 -1.46 -19.16
C GLU A 230 -7.76 -0.68 -19.42
N LEU A 231 -7.62 0.50 -18.79
CA LEU A 231 -6.43 1.35 -18.92
C LEU A 231 -5.23 0.79 -18.15
N GLY A 232 -4.04 1.31 -18.45
CA GLY A 232 -2.77 0.96 -17.79
C GLY A 232 -2.80 1.04 -16.25
N THR A 233 -3.61 1.95 -15.69
CA THR A 233 -3.79 2.12 -14.24
C THR A 233 -4.47 0.93 -13.56
N ASN A 234 -5.17 0.09 -14.32
CA ASN A 234 -5.78 -1.16 -13.83
C ASN A 234 -4.91 -2.40 -14.10
N HIS A 235 -3.82 -2.26 -14.87
CA HIS A 235 -2.91 -3.36 -15.14
C HIS A 235 -1.90 -3.51 -14.00
N TRP A 236 -1.90 -4.71 -13.42
CA TRP A 236 -0.98 -5.11 -12.36
C TRP A 236 -0.17 -6.32 -12.79
N ARG A 237 0.97 -6.51 -12.13
CA ARG A 237 1.84 -7.68 -12.26
C ARG A 237 2.18 -8.22 -10.88
N PHE A 238 2.22 -9.54 -10.76
CA PHE A 238 2.85 -10.18 -9.61
C PHE A 238 4.35 -10.21 -9.86
N GLU A 239 5.06 -9.24 -9.30
CA GLU A 239 6.50 -9.07 -9.47
C GLU A 239 7.24 -10.09 -8.57
N MET A 240 7.97 -11.00 -9.21
CA MET A 240 8.69 -12.11 -8.59
C MET A 240 10.06 -12.32 -9.24
N ASP A 241 11.00 -12.90 -8.49
CA ASP A 241 12.28 -13.30 -9.06
C ASP A 241 12.09 -14.57 -9.88
N ILE A 242 12.54 -14.56 -11.14
CA ILE A 242 12.53 -15.73 -12.03
C ILE A 242 13.98 -16.01 -12.43
N PRO A 243 14.56 -17.17 -12.09
CA PRO A 243 15.93 -17.50 -12.47
C PRO A 243 16.09 -17.49 -14.00
N GLY A 244 16.99 -16.65 -14.51
CA GLY A 244 17.22 -16.50 -15.95
C GLY A 244 16.09 -15.79 -16.71
N GLY A 245 15.10 -15.22 -16.01
CA GLY A 245 14.04 -14.41 -16.59
C GLY A 245 14.45 -12.94 -16.79
N PRO A 246 13.57 -12.13 -17.41
CA PRO A 246 13.79 -10.68 -17.52
C PRO A 246 13.89 -10.04 -16.12
N GLU A 247 14.78 -9.04 -15.97
CA GLU A 247 14.96 -8.32 -14.71
C GLU A 247 13.66 -7.64 -14.27
N LYS A 248 13.41 -7.66 -12.95
CA LYS A 248 12.31 -6.93 -12.30
C LYS A 248 12.33 -5.44 -12.64
N LEU A 249 11.20 -4.77 -12.40
CA LEU A 249 11.14 -3.31 -12.36
C LEU A 249 12.18 -2.74 -11.39
N SER A 250 13.35 -2.32 -11.90
CA SER A 250 14.40 -1.67 -11.12
C SER A 250 14.08 -0.20 -10.87
N SER A 251 14.51 0.38 -9.74
CA SER A 251 14.44 1.82 -9.52
C SER A 251 15.32 2.52 -10.57
N SER A 252 14.72 3.39 -11.38
CA SER A 252 15.42 4.26 -12.33
C SER A 252 15.89 5.54 -11.64
#